data_AF-A0A9D0XME4-F1
#
_entry.id   AF-A0A9D0XME4-F1
#
_cell.length_a   1.000
_cell.length_b   1.000
_cell.length_c   1.000
_cell.angle_alpha   90.00
_cell.angle_beta   90.00
_cell.angle_gamma   90.00
#
_symmetry.space_group_name_H-M   'P 1'
#
loop_
_entity.id
_entity.type
_entity.pdbx_description
1 polymer ?
#
loop_
_entity_poly.entity_id
_entity_poly.type
_entity_poly.pdbx_seq_one_letter_code
_entity_poly.pdbx_strand_id
1 'polypeptide(L)'
;VQEASSMFLHEVLRQAGVLGRKCRVLDLAAAPGGKSTLIASALSGTGMLVANETIRKRIGPLRHNLTKWGYANVMVTNHDPMDFSPALRGFFDVVCVDAPCSGEGLFRKAPRAAGEWSVARVAHCSARQKRILREAVQLLAPGGCLIYSTCTYNNRENDGNMEWMPGQGRLEPVSLTVPKEWGIVKTGFGYQFYPHRLKGEGFYIAVLKKNEGTERKRGRGRLPDGLSRLTKKEREQLRPWIARPEDFSFYKKPDNALVAVPREWESDFLEVARPLRRRSFGLPVGTFKGGQLVPAHELALSLHVNSGVPAIELDLEQALLFLKKQPFAPGGAQKGWHLVRYRGFSLGWAKLLGHRFNNYLPNEWRIRMA
;
A
#
# COMPACT_ATOMS: atom_id res chain seq x y z
N VAL A 1 -3.35 10.37 -8.33
CA VAL A 1 -4.73 10.82 -8.65
C VAL A 1 -5.70 9.76 -8.18
N GLN A 2 -6.73 10.16 -7.44
CA GLN A 2 -7.75 9.27 -6.91
C GLN A 2 -9.12 9.96 -7.02
N GLU A 3 -10.18 9.18 -7.12
CA GLU A 3 -11.55 9.70 -7.19
C GLU A 3 -12.02 10.20 -5.81
N ALA A 4 -12.70 11.34 -5.77
CA ALA A 4 -13.01 12.09 -4.55
C ALA A 4 -13.85 11.28 -3.54
N SER A 5 -14.90 10.59 -3.98
CA SER A 5 -15.75 9.80 -3.08
C SER A 5 -14.96 8.69 -2.39
N SER A 6 -14.05 8.04 -3.11
CA SER A 6 -13.19 7.00 -2.54
C SER A 6 -12.18 7.53 -1.52
N MET A 7 -11.91 8.85 -1.49
CA MET A 7 -11.05 9.46 -0.48
C MET A 7 -11.72 9.56 0.90
N PHE A 8 -13.04 9.40 0.97
CA PHE A 8 -13.78 9.36 2.24
C PHE A 8 -13.29 8.25 3.18
N LEU A 9 -12.58 7.24 2.65
CA LEU A 9 -11.85 6.27 3.48
C LEU A 9 -10.95 6.95 4.53
N HIS A 10 -10.34 8.10 4.24
CA HIS A 10 -9.54 8.83 5.23
C HIS A 10 -10.37 9.25 6.45
N GLU A 11 -11.60 9.73 6.22
CA GLU A 11 -12.52 10.12 7.28
C GLU A 11 -12.97 8.89 8.11
N VAL A 12 -13.19 7.76 7.44
CA VAL A 12 -13.45 6.47 8.12
C VAL A 12 -12.28 6.06 9.02
N LEU A 13 -11.06 6.09 8.50
CA LEU A 13 -9.85 5.76 9.26
C LEU A 13 -9.67 6.69 10.47
N ARG A 14 -10.08 7.96 10.35
CA ARG A 14 -10.08 8.92 11.46
C ARG A 14 -11.05 8.56 12.56
N GLN A 15 -12.30 8.30 12.22
CA GLN A 15 -13.31 7.94 13.21
C GLN A 15 -13.09 6.54 13.79
N ALA A 16 -12.46 5.64 13.03
CA ALA A 16 -12.02 4.31 13.52
C ALA A 16 -10.75 4.38 14.40
N GLY A 17 -10.17 5.56 14.63
CA GLY A 17 -9.00 5.73 15.49
C GLY A 17 -7.71 5.14 14.92
N VAL A 18 -7.53 5.17 13.59
CA VAL A 18 -6.36 4.60 12.90
C VAL A 18 -5.23 5.63 12.74
N LEU A 19 -5.54 6.93 12.69
CA LEU A 19 -4.52 7.97 12.44
C LEU A 19 -3.41 7.94 13.47
N GLY A 20 -2.17 7.74 13.02
CA GLY A 20 -0.98 7.67 13.88
C GLY A 20 -1.01 6.53 14.91
N ARG A 21 -1.97 5.60 14.82
CA ARG A 21 -2.09 4.49 15.75
C ARG A 21 -1.10 3.39 15.37
N LYS A 22 -0.57 2.72 16.38
CA LYS A 22 0.14 1.45 16.21
C LYS A 22 -0.88 0.34 15.99
N CYS A 23 -1.15 0.02 14.74
CA CYS A 23 -2.07 -1.04 14.36
C CYS A 23 -1.66 -1.72 13.05
N ARG A 24 -2.18 -2.92 12.84
CA ARG A 24 -2.00 -3.73 11.64
C ARG A 24 -3.20 -3.55 10.72
N VAL A 25 -2.97 -3.02 9.53
CA VAL A 25 -4.00 -2.78 8.52
C VAL A 25 -3.78 -3.66 7.31
N LEU A 26 -4.85 -4.28 6.81
CA LEU A 26 -4.87 -5.01 5.55
C LEU A 26 -5.72 -4.27 4.54
N ASP A 27 -5.16 -3.92 3.39
CA ASP A 27 -5.91 -3.56 2.19
C ASP A 27 -5.96 -4.79 1.28
N LEU A 28 -7.11 -5.47 1.24
CA LEU A 28 -7.22 -6.80 0.66
C LEU A 28 -7.26 -6.80 -0.88
N ALA A 29 -7.63 -5.67 -1.48
CA ALA A 29 -7.79 -5.46 -2.91
C ALA A 29 -7.17 -4.10 -3.33
N ALA A 30 -5.86 -4.01 -3.13
CA ALA A 30 -5.16 -2.75 -3.01
C ALA A 30 -4.87 -2.04 -4.35
N ALA A 31 -4.75 -2.76 -5.47
CA ALA A 31 -4.33 -2.10 -6.71
C ALA A 31 -5.42 -1.16 -7.27
N PRO A 32 -5.04 -0.04 -7.91
CA PRO A 32 -3.67 0.39 -8.22
C PRO A 32 -2.93 1.09 -7.06
N GLY A 33 -3.52 1.18 -5.86
CA GLY A 33 -2.84 1.68 -4.66
C GLY A 33 -3.40 2.97 -4.07
N GLY A 34 -4.46 3.57 -4.63
CA GLY A 34 -5.00 4.85 -4.13
C GLY A 34 -5.44 4.78 -2.66
N LYS A 35 -6.27 3.79 -2.33
CA LYS A 35 -6.68 3.54 -0.94
C LYS A 35 -5.50 3.13 -0.05
N SER A 36 -4.61 2.27 -0.55
CA SER A 36 -3.39 1.88 0.17
C SER A 36 -2.49 3.08 0.51
N THR A 37 -2.36 4.06 -0.38
CA THR A 37 -1.60 5.29 -0.12
C THR A 37 -2.28 6.17 0.93
N LEU A 38 -3.62 6.27 0.92
CA LEU A 38 -4.37 6.95 1.98
C LEU A 38 -4.19 6.26 3.34
N ILE A 39 -4.24 4.93 3.36
CA ILE A 39 -4.02 4.14 4.59
C ILE A 39 -2.58 4.35 5.08
N ALA A 40 -1.58 4.25 4.20
CA ALA A 40 -0.18 4.46 4.56
C ALA A 40 0.05 5.87 5.15
N SER A 41 -0.57 6.90 4.55
CA SER A 41 -0.56 8.27 5.10
C SER A 41 -1.28 8.39 6.44
N ALA A 42 -2.44 7.74 6.61
CA ALA A 42 -3.15 7.76 7.89
C ALA A 42 -2.31 7.10 9.00
N LEU A 43 -1.60 6.01 8.69
CA LEU A 43 -0.67 5.37 9.61
C LEU A 43 0.59 6.20 9.86
N SER A 44 1.03 7.06 8.93
CA SER A 44 2.16 7.98 9.13
C SER A 44 3.43 7.29 9.66
N GLY A 45 3.70 6.07 9.21
CA GLY A 45 4.88 5.29 9.65
C GLY A 45 4.76 4.59 11.01
N THR A 46 3.67 4.79 11.79
CA THR A 46 3.53 4.19 13.13
C THR A 46 2.96 2.78 13.12
N GLY A 47 2.04 2.47 12.20
CA GLY A 47 1.43 1.14 12.06
C GLY A 47 2.12 0.23 11.04
N MET A 48 1.48 -0.87 10.65
CA MET A 48 1.92 -1.70 9.52
C MET A 48 0.77 -1.85 8.52
N LEU A 49 1.08 -1.71 7.22
CA LEU A 49 0.15 -1.96 6.13
C LEU A 49 0.57 -3.21 5.34
N VAL A 50 -0.36 -4.14 5.15
CA VAL A 50 -0.29 -5.19 4.13
C VAL A 50 -1.24 -4.81 3.00
N ALA A 51 -0.71 -4.58 1.80
CA ALA A 51 -1.48 -4.25 0.60
C ALA A 51 -1.48 -5.45 -0.35
N ASN A 52 -2.61 -6.14 -0.44
CA ASN A 52 -2.77 -7.35 -1.24
C ASN A 52 -3.45 -7.06 -2.57
N GLU A 53 -2.98 -7.69 -3.64
CA GLU A 53 -3.70 -7.71 -4.91
C GLU A 53 -3.64 -9.12 -5.51
N THR A 54 -4.78 -9.72 -5.80
CA THR A 54 -4.85 -11.09 -6.32
C THR A 54 -4.42 -11.18 -7.79
N ILE A 55 -4.72 -10.16 -8.61
CA ILE A 55 -4.41 -10.13 -10.04
C ILE A 55 -2.95 -9.72 -10.25
N ARG A 56 -2.11 -10.69 -10.59
CA ARG A 56 -0.65 -10.52 -10.77
C ARG A 56 -0.28 -9.32 -11.64
N LYS A 57 -1.01 -9.06 -12.74
CA LYS A 57 -0.76 -7.95 -13.67
C LYS A 57 -0.91 -6.57 -13.01
N ARG A 58 -1.71 -6.45 -11.95
CA ARG A 58 -1.96 -5.18 -11.23
C ARG A 58 -0.97 -4.91 -10.09
N ILE A 59 -0.11 -5.88 -9.75
CA ILE A 59 0.95 -5.72 -8.74
C ILE A 59 1.98 -4.67 -9.13
N GLY A 60 2.33 -4.56 -10.42
CA GLY A 60 3.27 -3.55 -10.91
C GLY A 60 2.83 -2.13 -10.55
N PRO A 61 1.64 -1.70 -11.00
CA PRO A 61 1.06 -0.41 -10.62
C PRO A 61 0.95 -0.18 -9.10
N LEU A 62 0.51 -1.19 -8.33
CA LEU A 62 0.42 -1.11 -6.87
C LEU A 62 1.78 -0.82 -6.23
N ARG A 63 2.80 -1.62 -6.58
CA ARG A 63 4.17 -1.43 -6.09
C ARG A 63 4.72 -0.08 -6.49
N HIS A 64 4.51 0.32 -7.74
CA HIS A 64 4.97 1.61 -8.25
C HIS A 64 4.42 2.78 -7.43
N ASN A 65 3.11 2.78 -7.13
CA ASN A 65 2.51 3.85 -6.33
C ASN A 65 2.97 3.83 -4.87
N LEU A 66 3.07 2.66 -4.24
CA LEU A 66 3.51 2.57 -2.83
C LEU A 66 5.01 2.89 -2.67
N THR A 67 5.85 2.51 -3.64
CA THR A 67 7.26 2.90 -3.65
C THR A 67 7.43 4.42 -3.74
N LYS A 68 6.68 5.10 -4.62
CA LYS A 68 6.69 6.57 -4.69
C LYS A 68 6.15 7.24 -3.43
N TRP A 69 5.32 6.54 -2.67
CA TRP A 69 4.77 7.05 -1.40
C TRP A 69 5.77 6.96 -0.24
N GLY A 70 6.77 6.08 -0.34
CA GLY A 70 8.02 6.18 0.42
C GLY A 70 8.04 5.58 1.84
N TYR A 71 6.96 4.95 2.30
CA TYR A 71 6.87 4.34 3.62
C TYR A 71 7.52 2.95 3.69
N ALA A 72 8.33 2.67 4.72
CA ALA A 72 9.00 1.38 4.91
C ALA A 72 8.14 0.31 5.62
N ASN A 73 7.07 0.72 6.31
CA ASN A 73 6.14 -0.12 7.05
C ASN A 73 5.00 -0.71 6.17
N VAL A 74 5.26 -0.87 4.86
CA VAL A 74 4.30 -1.38 3.89
C VAL A 74 4.81 -2.68 3.24
N MET A 75 3.98 -3.71 3.26
CA MET A 75 4.21 -4.98 2.56
C MET A 75 3.20 -5.15 1.43
N VAL A 76 3.68 -5.45 0.22
CA VAL A 76 2.83 -5.79 -0.93
C VAL A 76 2.76 -7.30 -1.09
N THR A 77 1.56 -7.87 -1.20
CA THR A 77 1.35 -9.32 -1.37
C THR A 77 0.54 -9.63 -2.63
N ASN A 78 0.70 -10.84 -3.17
CA ASN A 78 -0.06 -11.32 -4.32
C ASN A 78 -0.67 -12.71 -4.07
N HIS A 79 -1.84 -12.72 -3.45
CA HIS A 79 -2.54 -13.94 -3.05
C HIS A 79 -4.06 -13.80 -3.13
N ASP A 80 -4.76 -14.93 -3.19
CA ASP A 80 -6.21 -14.96 -2.94
C ASP A 80 -6.43 -14.75 -1.42
N PRO A 81 -7.50 -14.08 -0.98
CA PRO A 81 -7.80 -13.89 0.44
C PRO A 81 -7.75 -15.17 1.29
N MET A 82 -8.10 -16.32 0.70
CA MET A 82 -8.08 -17.62 1.40
C MET A 82 -6.66 -18.03 1.82
N ASP A 83 -5.62 -17.62 1.09
CA ASP A 83 -4.22 -17.99 1.37
C ASP A 83 -3.68 -17.38 2.69
N PHE A 84 -4.36 -16.35 3.23
CA PHE A 84 -4.00 -15.73 4.50
C PHE A 84 -4.44 -16.60 5.69
N SER A 85 -5.51 -17.36 5.53
CA SER A 85 -6.09 -18.24 6.55
C SER A 85 -5.49 -19.65 6.45
N PRO A 86 -5.30 -20.39 7.56
CA PRO A 86 -5.58 -20.02 8.96
C PRO A 86 -4.44 -19.22 9.63
N ALA A 87 -3.29 -19.07 8.97
CA ALA A 87 -2.06 -18.59 9.59
C ALA A 87 -2.17 -17.16 10.17
N LEU A 88 -2.94 -16.29 9.51
CA LEU A 88 -3.14 -14.87 9.89
C LEU A 88 -4.55 -14.60 10.42
N ARG A 89 -5.28 -15.62 10.87
CA ARG A 89 -6.59 -15.44 11.52
C ARG A 89 -6.45 -14.51 12.73
N GLY A 90 -7.32 -13.50 12.85
CA GLY A 90 -7.29 -12.57 13.96
C GLY A 90 -6.03 -11.71 14.06
N PHE A 91 -5.29 -11.52 12.96
CA PHE A 91 -4.03 -10.79 12.96
C PHE A 91 -4.23 -9.28 12.82
N PHE A 92 -5.16 -8.83 11.98
CA PHE A 92 -5.28 -7.42 11.60
C PHE A 92 -6.28 -6.68 12.49
N ASP A 93 -5.91 -5.48 12.93
CA ASP A 93 -6.81 -4.60 13.68
C ASP A 93 -7.83 -3.93 12.75
N VAL A 94 -7.44 -3.70 11.49
CA VAL A 94 -8.31 -3.14 10.45
C VAL A 94 -8.15 -3.92 9.16
N VAL A 95 -9.28 -4.31 8.55
CA VAL A 95 -9.30 -4.92 7.21
C VAL A 95 -10.15 -4.07 6.30
N CYS A 96 -9.56 -3.55 5.23
CA CYS A 96 -10.22 -2.82 4.17
C CYS A 96 -10.48 -3.74 2.98
N VAL A 97 -11.74 -3.80 2.54
CA VAL A 97 -12.19 -4.59 1.39
C VAL A 97 -12.84 -3.64 0.38
N ASP A 98 -12.03 -3.11 -0.54
CA ASP A 98 -12.53 -2.42 -1.73
C ASP A 98 -12.89 -3.45 -2.79
N ALA A 99 -14.13 -3.91 -2.77
CA ALA A 99 -14.48 -5.15 -3.42
C ALA A 99 -14.67 -4.98 -4.94
N PRO A 100 -14.23 -5.95 -5.76
CA PRO A 100 -14.61 -5.99 -7.17
C PRO A 100 -16.13 -6.01 -7.30
N CYS A 101 -16.70 -5.06 -8.03
CA CYS A 101 -18.14 -4.84 -8.14
C CYS A 101 -18.60 -4.65 -9.59
N SER A 102 -19.90 -4.50 -9.79
CA SER A 102 -20.50 -4.19 -11.09
C SER A 102 -20.06 -2.83 -11.67
N GLY A 103 -19.61 -1.91 -10.81
CA GLY A 103 -18.97 -0.66 -11.23
C GLY A 103 -19.91 0.39 -11.81
N GLU A 104 -21.18 0.42 -11.40
CA GLU A 104 -22.17 1.42 -11.85
C GLU A 104 -21.70 2.87 -11.64
N GLY A 105 -20.93 3.11 -10.56
CA GLY A 105 -20.31 4.40 -10.27
C GLY A 105 -19.29 4.84 -11.32
N LEU A 106 -18.77 3.93 -12.16
CA LEU A 106 -17.77 4.25 -13.17
C LEU A 106 -18.37 4.65 -14.52
N PHE A 107 -19.69 4.54 -14.73
CA PHE A 107 -20.32 4.75 -16.03
C PHE A 107 -20.01 6.13 -16.66
N ARG A 108 -19.94 7.18 -15.84
CA ARG A 108 -19.60 8.54 -16.29
C ARG A 108 -18.15 8.68 -16.77
N LYS A 109 -17.22 7.91 -16.19
CA LYS A 109 -15.77 7.95 -16.50
C LYS A 109 -15.35 6.92 -17.53
N ALA A 110 -16.05 5.81 -17.62
CA ALA A 110 -15.71 4.68 -18.46
C ALA A 110 -16.97 4.16 -19.15
N PRO A 111 -17.34 4.71 -20.33
CA PRO A 111 -18.55 4.30 -21.05
C PRO A 111 -18.62 2.79 -21.34
N ARG A 112 -17.47 2.13 -21.53
CA ARG A 112 -17.39 0.67 -21.68
C ARG A 112 -17.95 -0.10 -20.48
N ALA A 113 -17.84 0.43 -19.26
CA ALA A 113 -18.35 -0.22 -18.06
C ALA A 113 -19.87 -0.40 -18.10
N ALA A 114 -20.60 0.53 -18.74
CA ALA A 114 -22.04 0.42 -18.92
C ALA A 114 -22.42 -0.74 -19.86
N GLY A 115 -21.64 -0.96 -20.92
CA GLY A 115 -21.88 -2.06 -21.87
C GLY A 115 -21.60 -3.45 -21.30
N GLU A 116 -20.80 -3.56 -20.25
CA GLU A 116 -20.51 -4.84 -19.59
C GLU A 116 -21.42 -5.12 -18.37
N TRP A 117 -22.36 -4.23 -18.06
CA TRP A 117 -23.25 -4.37 -16.91
C TRP A 117 -24.44 -5.28 -17.22
N SER A 118 -24.84 -6.11 -16.26
CA SER A 118 -26.06 -6.92 -16.32
C SER A 118 -26.50 -7.37 -14.93
N VAL A 119 -27.78 -7.75 -14.78
CA VAL A 119 -28.30 -8.34 -13.52
C VAL A 119 -27.52 -9.60 -13.13
N ALA A 120 -27.12 -10.41 -14.12
CA ALA A 120 -26.28 -11.59 -13.89
C ALA A 120 -24.89 -11.21 -13.35
N ARG A 121 -24.28 -10.14 -13.88
CA ARG A 121 -23.01 -9.61 -13.37
C ARG A 121 -23.14 -9.11 -11.94
N VAL A 122 -24.21 -8.38 -11.60
CA VAL A 122 -24.50 -7.93 -10.22
C VAL A 122 -24.57 -9.13 -9.27
N ALA A 123 -25.32 -10.19 -9.65
CA ALA A 123 -25.42 -11.40 -8.83
C ALA A 123 -24.07 -12.11 -8.64
N HIS A 124 -23.29 -12.25 -9.71
CA HIS A 124 -21.94 -12.84 -9.65
C HIS A 124 -20.97 -12.00 -8.80
N CYS A 125 -21.02 -10.67 -8.91
CA CYS A 125 -20.22 -9.76 -8.09
C CYS A 125 -20.60 -9.87 -6.61
N SER A 126 -21.89 -9.85 -6.28
CA SER A 126 -22.38 -10.07 -4.90
C SER A 126 -21.87 -11.39 -4.34
N ALA A 127 -22.02 -12.52 -5.06
CA ALA A 127 -21.51 -13.81 -4.60
C ALA A 127 -19.99 -13.82 -4.37
N ARG A 128 -19.22 -13.18 -5.26
CA ARG A 128 -17.77 -13.03 -5.10
C ARG A 128 -17.41 -12.18 -3.89
N GLN A 129 -18.10 -11.07 -3.67
CA GLN A 129 -17.90 -10.17 -2.52
C GLN A 129 -18.15 -10.92 -1.21
N LYS A 130 -19.23 -11.71 -1.13
CA LYS A 130 -19.55 -12.58 0.01
C LYS A 130 -18.41 -13.56 0.33
N ARG A 131 -17.80 -14.19 -0.69
CA ARG A 131 -16.61 -15.05 -0.51
C ARG A 131 -15.44 -14.28 0.09
N ILE A 132 -15.13 -13.10 -0.44
CA ILE A 132 -14.02 -12.25 0.04
C ILE A 132 -14.27 -11.81 1.49
N LEU A 133 -15.50 -11.37 1.79
CA LEU A 133 -15.91 -10.92 3.11
C LEU A 133 -15.79 -12.02 4.17
N ARG A 134 -16.16 -13.26 3.83
CA ARG A 134 -15.99 -14.41 4.73
C ARG A 134 -14.55 -14.58 5.19
N GLU A 135 -13.59 -14.47 4.27
CA GLU A 135 -12.17 -14.55 4.63
C GLU A 135 -11.70 -13.30 5.39
N ALA A 136 -12.12 -12.10 4.97
CA ALA A 136 -11.74 -10.85 5.62
C ALA A 136 -12.10 -10.81 7.11
N VAL A 137 -13.29 -11.32 7.49
CA VAL A 137 -13.74 -11.38 8.89
C VAL A 137 -12.89 -12.32 9.74
N GLN A 138 -12.36 -13.40 9.15
CA GLN A 138 -11.45 -14.32 9.84
C GLN A 138 -10.10 -13.66 10.14
N LEU A 139 -9.62 -12.79 9.24
CA LEU A 139 -8.35 -12.08 9.41
C LEU A 139 -8.41 -10.97 10.46
N LEU A 140 -9.62 -10.52 10.81
CA LEU A 140 -9.86 -9.44 11.75
C LEU A 140 -9.71 -9.90 13.21
N ALA A 141 -8.87 -9.19 13.96
CA ALA A 141 -8.69 -9.37 15.39
C ALA A 141 -9.98 -9.07 16.18
N PRO A 142 -10.18 -9.66 17.37
CA PRO A 142 -11.22 -9.21 18.29
C PRO A 142 -11.09 -7.70 18.58
N GLY A 143 -12.22 -6.98 18.55
CA GLY A 143 -12.25 -5.52 18.66
C GLY A 143 -11.87 -4.77 17.37
N GLY A 144 -11.44 -5.46 16.33
CA GLY A 144 -11.02 -4.88 15.06
C GLY A 144 -12.17 -4.34 14.21
N CYS A 145 -11.81 -3.58 13.18
CA CYS A 145 -12.74 -2.94 12.24
C CYS A 145 -12.61 -3.50 10.81
N LEU A 146 -13.74 -3.92 10.24
CA LEU A 146 -13.87 -4.21 8.81
C LEU A 146 -14.43 -2.97 8.11
N ILE A 147 -13.73 -2.49 7.08
CA ILE A 147 -14.19 -1.41 6.21
C ILE A 147 -14.48 -2.03 4.85
N TYR A 148 -15.73 -2.02 4.41
CA TYR A 148 -16.15 -2.54 3.12
C TYR A 148 -16.53 -1.39 2.20
N SER A 149 -16.07 -1.41 0.95
CA SER A 149 -16.46 -0.41 -0.05
C SER A 149 -16.65 -0.96 -1.44
N THR A 150 -17.47 -0.27 -2.24
CA THR A 150 -17.69 -0.56 -3.67
C THR A 150 -17.80 0.75 -4.46
N CYS A 151 -17.66 0.68 -5.77
CA CYS A 151 -18.03 1.75 -6.70
C CYS A 151 -19.34 1.45 -7.44
N THR A 152 -20.35 0.93 -6.73
CA THR A 152 -21.68 0.62 -7.29
C THR A 152 -22.80 1.16 -6.41
N TYR A 153 -24.04 1.22 -6.94
CA TYR A 153 -25.19 1.79 -6.23
C TYR A 153 -26.18 0.72 -5.74
N ASN A 154 -26.23 -0.44 -6.41
CA ASN A 154 -27.25 -1.42 -6.13
C ASN A 154 -27.14 -2.05 -4.72
N ASN A 155 -28.30 -2.32 -4.13
CA ASN A 155 -28.39 -2.88 -2.78
C ASN A 155 -27.81 -4.30 -2.67
N ARG A 156 -27.82 -5.10 -3.74
CA ARG A 156 -27.36 -6.50 -3.70
C ARG A 156 -25.87 -6.62 -3.39
N GLU A 157 -25.08 -5.67 -3.87
CA GLU A 157 -23.65 -5.59 -3.59
C GLU A 157 -23.34 -4.78 -2.33
N ASN A 158 -24.17 -3.81 -1.97
CA ASN A 158 -23.92 -2.89 -0.85
C ASN A 158 -24.54 -3.42 0.46
N ASP A 159 -25.61 -2.79 0.96
CA ASP A 159 -26.25 -3.16 2.23
C ASP A 159 -26.68 -4.63 2.27
N GLY A 160 -27.12 -5.22 1.15
CA GLY A 160 -27.49 -6.64 1.08
C GLY A 160 -26.33 -7.62 1.32
N ASN A 161 -25.08 -7.22 1.09
CA ASN A 161 -23.91 -8.00 1.50
C ASN A 161 -23.57 -7.79 2.98
N MET A 162 -23.81 -6.59 3.51
CA MET A 162 -23.59 -6.29 4.92
C MET A 162 -24.62 -7.02 5.79
N GLU A 163 -25.88 -7.06 5.36
CA GLU A 163 -26.96 -7.84 5.98
C GLU A 163 -26.68 -9.35 5.94
N TRP A 164 -26.12 -9.85 4.84
CA TRP A 164 -25.78 -11.27 4.69
C TRP A 164 -24.61 -11.73 5.59
N MET A 165 -23.77 -10.82 6.06
CA MET A 165 -22.46 -11.12 6.66
C MET A 165 -22.52 -12.32 7.63
N PRO A 166 -21.66 -13.34 7.46
CA PRO A 166 -21.77 -14.58 8.21
C PRO A 166 -21.63 -14.33 9.72
N GLY A 167 -22.52 -14.93 10.51
CA GLY A 167 -22.57 -14.79 11.98
C GLY A 167 -21.41 -15.42 12.77
N GLN A 168 -20.21 -15.57 12.19
CA GLN A 168 -19.01 -15.99 12.93
C GLN A 168 -18.26 -14.76 13.44
N GLY A 169 -18.65 -14.33 14.65
CA GLY A 169 -18.19 -13.10 15.31
C GLY A 169 -19.23 -12.01 15.15
N ARG A 170 -19.81 -11.52 16.25
CA ARG A 170 -20.80 -10.44 16.23
C ARG A 170 -20.16 -9.20 15.62
N LEU A 171 -20.51 -8.92 14.36
CA LEU A 171 -20.13 -7.71 13.64
C LEU A 171 -21.24 -6.70 13.79
N GLU A 172 -20.92 -5.56 14.36
CA GLU A 172 -21.88 -4.47 14.58
C GLU A 172 -21.57 -3.28 13.67
N PRO A 173 -22.59 -2.70 13.01
CA PRO A 173 -22.40 -1.47 12.24
C PRO A 173 -21.90 -0.33 13.10
N VAL A 174 -20.83 0.33 12.64
CA VAL A 174 -20.29 1.53 13.26
C VAL A 174 -20.91 2.74 12.57
N SER A 175 -21.69 3.52 13.34
CA SER A 175 -22.18 4.81 12.85
C SER A 175 -21.06 5.85 12.85
N LEU A 176 -20.78 6.40 11.68
CA LEU A 176 -19.92 7.56 11.47
C LEU A 176 -20.69 8.86 11.65
N THR A 177 -20.00 9.88 12.17
CA THR A 177 -20.45 11.26 12.21
C THR A 177 -20.15 11.91 10.86
N VAL A 178 -21.17 12.11 10.03
CA VAL A 178 -21.02 12.66 8.67
C VAL A 178 -21.88 13.92 8.55
N PRO A 179 -21.28 15.08 8.21
CA PRO A 179 -22.04 16.32 8.02
C PRO A 179 -23.08 16.17 6.90
N LYS A 180 -24.31 16.63 7.13
CA LYS A 180 -25.43 16.46 6.18
C LYS A 180 -25.16 17.20 4.87
N GLU A 181 -24.49 18.34 4.94
CA GLU A 181 -24.11 19.20 3.84
C GLU A 181 -23.14 18.53 2.84
N TRP A 182 -22.50 17.41 3.21
CA TRP A 182 -21.67 16.64 2.27
C TRP A 182 -22.50 15.85 1.26
N GLY A 183 -23.83 15.77 1.43
CA GLY A 183 -24.73 15.09 0.50
C GLY A 183 -24.61 13.56 0.49
N ILE A 184 -23.90 13.00 1.48
CA ILE A 184 -23.71 11.56 1.65
C ILE A 184 -24.95 10.96 2.31
N VAL A 185 -25.48 9.88 1.72
CA VAL A 185 -26.73 9.26 2.17
C VAL A 185 -26.41 8.09 3.11
N LYS A 186 -26.84 8.18 4.37
CA LYS A 186 -26.79 7.04 5.29
C LYS A 186 -27.80 5.97 4.85
N THR A 187 -27.35 4.72 4.78
CA THR A 187 -28.16 3.54 4.46
C THR A 187 -28.38 2.70 5.72
N GLY A 188 -28.90 1.47 5.60
CA GLY A 188 -29.08 0.57 6.73
C GLY A 188 -27.77 0.18 7.41
N PHE A 189 -26.71 -0.04 6.63
CA PHE A 189 -25.40 -0.48 7.14
C PHE A 189 -24.25 0.49 6.87
N GLY A 190 -24.40 1.44 5.95
CA GLY A 190 -23.29 2.25 5.48
C GLY A 190 -23.70 3.61 4.94
N TYR A 191 -22.91 4.08 3.98
CA TYR A 191 -22.96 5.43 3.43
C TYR A 191 -22.80 5.36 1.92
N GLN A 192 -23.78 5.90 1.20
CA GLN A 192 -23.86 5.91 -0.25
C GLN A 192 -23.63 7.33 -0.80
N PHE A 193 -22.81 7.39 -1.84
CA PHE A 193 -22.37 8.60 -2.52
C PHE A 193 -23.01 8.60 -3.91
N TYR A 194 -23.81 9.61 -4.20
CA TYR A 194 -24.51 9.75 -5.48
C TYR A 194 -24.03 10.98 -6.25
N PRO A 195 -23.84 10.87 -7.58
CA PRO A 195 -23.30 11.96 -8.39
C PRO A 195 -24.20 13.19 -8.49
N HIS A 196 -25.52 13.03 -8.25
CA HIS A 196 -26.49 14.13 -8.24
C HIS A 196 -26.57 14.87 -6.89
N ARG A 197 -25.92 14.35 -5.84
CA ARG A 197 -25.93 14.96 -4.50
C ARG A 197 -24.60 15.58 -4.09
N LEU A 198 -23.50 15.10 -4.67
CA LEU A 198 -22.15 15.57 -4.38
C LEU A 198 -21.25 15.49 -5.60
N LYS A 199 -20.12 16.21 -5.57
CA LYS A 199 -19.12 16.20 -6.64
C LYS A 199 -18.24 14.96 -6.55
N GLY A 200 -18.76 13.85 -7.07
CA GLY A 200 -18.11 12.54 -7.11
C GLY A 200 -18.72 11.65 -8.18
N GLU A 201 -18.19 10.44 -8.32
CA GLU A 201 -18.70 9.47 -9.29
C GLU A 201 -19.85 8.64 -8.72
N GLY A 202 -19.51 7.67 -7.87
CA GLY A 202 -20.45 6.76 -7.22
C GLY A 202 -19.67 5.80 -6.34
N PHE A 203 -20.05 5.73 -5.07
CA PHE A 203 -19.29 4.99 -4.05
C PHE A 203 -20.20 4.56 -2.92
N TYR A 204 -19.87 3.45 -2.27
CA TYR A 204 -20.48 2.98 -1.05
C TYR A 204 -19.41 2.57 -0.07
N ILE A 205 -19.63 2.83 1.22
CA ILE A 205 -18.74 2.39 2.29
C ILE A 205 -19.53 2.04 3.55
N ALA A 206 -19.18 0.92 4.17
CA ALA A 206 -19.71 0.46 5.44
C ALA A 206 -18.58 0.09 6.38
N VAL A 207 -18.85 0.23 7.68
CA VAL A 207 -17.87 0.02 8.74
C VAL A 207 -18.50 -0.90 9.76
N LEU A 208 -17.87 -2.06 10.00
CA LEU A 208 -18.35 -3.06 10.94
C LEU A 208 -17.27 -3.33 11.99
N LYS A 209 -17.64 -3.38 13.26
CA LYS A 209 -16.73 -3.72 14.36
C LYS A 209 -16.96 -5.14 14.83
N LYS A 210 -15.89 -5.90 15.01
CA LYS A 210 -15.95 -7.27 15.54
C LYS A 210 -15.88 -7.23 17.07
N ASN A 211 -16.98 -7.54 17.75
CA ASN A 211 -17.03 -7.43 19.21
C ASN A 211 -16.32 -8.59 19.91
N GLU A 212 -16.52 -9.80 19.42
CA GLU A 212 -16.06 -11.03 20.05
C GLU A 212 -15.24 -11.86 19.06
N GLY A 213 -14.28 -12.60 19.59
CA GLY A 213 -13.47 -13.55 18.83
C GLY A 213 -12.36 -14.12 19.71
N THR A 214 -11.81 -15.24 19.31
CA THR A 214 -10.68 -15.83 20.03
C THR A 214 -9.44 -14.96 19.85
N GLU A 215 -8.88 -14.48 20.95
CA GLU A 215 -7.57 -13.81 20.90
C GLU A 215 -6.52 -14.77 20.35
N ARG A 216 -5.76 -14.28 19.39
CA ARG A 216 -4.66 -15.03 18.80
C ARG A 216 -3.42 -14.93 19.69
N LYS A 217 -2.81 -16.07 20.02
CA LYS A 217 -1.44 -16.09 20.54
C LYS A 217 -0.50 -15.55 19.45
N ARG A 218 0.22 -14.46 19.75
CA ARG A 218 1.21 -13.90 18.83
C ARG A 218 2.23 -14.96 18.45
N GLY A 219 2.41 -15.19 17.15
CA GLY A 219 3.45 -16.09 16.66
C GLY A 219 4.81 -15.43 16.85
N ARG A 220 5.83 -16.22 17.21
CA ARG A 220 7.22 -15.75 17.04
C ARG A 220 7.53 -15.80 15.54
N GLY A 221 7.73 -14.63 14.94
CA GLY A 221 8.21 -14.53 13.56
C GLY A 221 9.51 -15.32 13.39
N ARG A 222 9.53 -16.31 12.50
CA ARG A 222 10.74 -17.02 12.10
C ARG A 222 11.22 -16.45 10.77
N LEU A 223 12.54 -16.39 10.59
CA LEU A 223 13.11 -15.99 9.29
C LEU A 223 12.58 -16.92 8.18
N PRO A 224 12.03 -16.37 7.09
CA PRO A 224 11.71 -17.14 5.90
C PRO A 224 12.96 -17.73 5.25
N ASP A 225 12.79 -18.85 4.55
CA ASP A 225 13.87 -19.51 3.82
C ASP A 225 14.58 -18.55 2.85
N GLY A 226 15.91 -18.60 2.84
CA GLY A 226 16.77 -17.77 1.98
C GLY A 226 16.98 -16.33 2.47
N LEU A 227 16.31 -15.90 3.54
CA LEU A 227 16.55 -14.60 4.17
C LEU A 227 17.60 -14.74 5.27
N SER A 228 18.60 -13.85 5.28
CA SER A 228 19.66 -13.84 6.31
C SER A 228 19.82 -12.44 6.91
N ARG A 229 20.27 -12.34 8.16
CA ARG A 229 20.58 -11.05 8.79
C ARG A 229 21.94 -10.53 8.30
N LEU A 230 22.07 -9.22 8.14
CA LEU A 230 23.37 -8.60 7.80
C LEU A 230 24.33 -8.70 8.99
N THR A 231 25.63 -8.84 8.69
CA THR A 231 26.73 -8.73 9.66
C THR A 231 26.89 -7.30 10.18
N LYS A 232 27.62 -7.11 11.29
CA LYS A 232 27.92 -5.77 11.82
C LYS A 232 28.62 -4.89 10.78
N LYS A 233 29.63 -5.44 10.07
CA LYS A 233 30.39 -4.73 9.03
C LYS A 233 29.52 -4.30 7.85
N GLU A 234 28.57 -5.13 7.42
CA GLU A 234 27.63 -4.76 6.35
C GLU A 234 26.65 -3.67 6.79
N ARG A 235 26.17 -3.72 8.04
CA ARG A 235 25.28 -2.68 8.57
C ARG A 235 25.95 -1.32 8.67
N GLU A 236 27.22 -1.26 9.05
CA GLU A 236 27.99 0.01 9.08
C GLU A 236 28.04 0.67 7.69
N GLN A 237 28.13 -0.12 6.62
CA GLN A 237 28.13 0.41 5.24
C GLN A 237 26.79 1.02 4.82
N LEU A 238 25.69 0.76 5.55
CA LEU A 238 24.37 1.32 5.25
C LEU A 238 24.15 2.69 5.89
N ARG A 239 24.93 3.07 6.92
CA ARG A 239 24.76 4.34 7.66
C ARG A 239 24.76 5.59 6.77
N PRO A 240 25.59 5.69 5.72
CA PRO A 240 25.55 6.85 4.83
C PRO A 240 24.26 6.96 4.01
N TRP A 241 23.48 5.88 3.88
CA TRP A 241 22.40 5.78 2.89
C TRP A 241 21.00 5.85 3.50
N ILE A 242 20.81 5.30 4.69
CA ILE A 242 19.53 5.26 5.40
C ILE A 242 19.60 6.10 6.67
N ALA A 243 18.58 6.93 6.90
CA ALA A 243 18.42 7.71 8.11
C ALA A 243 18.03 6.79 9.27
N ARG A 244 18.60 7.02 10.46
CA ARG A 244 18.33 6.26 11.69
C ARG A 244 18.36 4.74 11.47
N PRO A 245 19.48 4.15 10.99
CA PRO A 245 19.60 2.71 10.76
C PRO A 245 19.29 1.85 12.00
N GLU A 246 19.44 2.41 13.19
CA GLU A 246 19.04 1.81 14.47
C GLU A 246 17.55 1.49 14.59
N ASP A 247 16.68 2.17 13.82
CA ASP A 247 15.24 1.90 13.80
C ASP A 247 14.88 0.69 12.93
N PHE A 248 15.88 0.07 12.27
CA PHE A 248 15.67 -1.00 11.31
C PHE A 248 16.38 -2.29 11.71
N SER A 249 15.78 -3.39 11.25
CA SER A 249 16.39 -4.71 11.14
C SER A 249 16.68 -4.98 9.66
N PHE A 250 17.94 -5.30 9.35
CA PHE A 250 18.40 -5.46 7.97
C PHE A 250 18.56 -6.92 7.60
N TYR A 251 18.13 -7.24 6.39
CA TYR A 251 18.17 -8.58 5.83
C TYR A 251 18.76 -8.60 4.42
N LYS A 252 19.43 -9.71 4.10
CA LYS A 252 19.92 -10.04 2.77
C LYS A 252 19.08 -11.17 2.20
N LYS A 253 18.60 -10.97 0.98
CA LYS A 253 17.84 -11.93 0.16
C LYS A 253 18.79 -12.85 -0.63
N PRO A 254 18.28 -13.96 -1.21
CA PRO A 254 19.10 -14.89 -2.00
C PRO A 254 19.79 -14.24 -3.21
N ASP A 255 19.18 -13.19 -3.78
CA ASP A 255 19.72 -12.41 -4.89
C ASP A 255 20.73 -11.33 -4.45
N ASN A 256 21.19 -11.36 -3.20
CA ASN A 256 22.04 -10.36 -2.54
C ASN A 256 21.39 -8.98 -2.37
N ALA A 257 20.08 -8.83 -2.65
CA ALA A 257 19.38 -7.59 -2.34
C ALA A 257 19.24 -7.41 -0.83
N LEU A 258 19.52 -6.20 -0.37
CA LEU A 258 19.44 -5.78 1.02
C LEU A 258 18.10 -5.09 1.24
N VAL A 259 17.44 -5.41 2.34
CA VAL A 259 16.18 -4.79 2.73
C VAL A 259 16.19 -4.37 4.19
N ALA A 260 15.51 -3.27 4.49
CA ALA A 260 15.32 -2.74 5.83
C ALA A 260 13.86 -2.95 6.25
N VAL A 261 13.66 -3.56 7.41
CA VAL A 261 12.34 -3.72 8.04
C VAL A 261 12.31 -2.88 9.30
N PRO A 262 11.31 -2.01 9.52
CA PRO A 262 11.18 -1.28 10.77
C PRO A 262 11.22 -2.26 11.95
N ARG A 263 12.15 -2.07 12.90
CA ARG A 263 12.42 -3.01 13.99
C ARG A 263 11.18 -3.28 14.82
N GLU A 264 10.37 -2.24 15.05
CA GLU A 264 9.10 -2.34 15.77
C GLU A 264 8.12 -3.35 15.13
N TRP A 265 8.11 -3.45 13.80
CA TRP A 265 7.19 -4.31 13.04
C TRP A 265 7.87 -5.60 12.54
N GLU A 266 9.09 -5.89 12.98
CA GLU A 266 9.88 -7.01 12.47
C GLU A 266 9.17 -8.36 12.66
N SER A 267 8.61 -8.61 13.84
CA SER A 267 7.90 -9.86 14.11
C SER A 267 6.66 -10.00 13.22
N ASP A 268 5.90 -8.92 13.03
CA ASP A 268 4.70 -8.90 12.20
C ASP A 268 5.05 -9.12 10.72
N PHE A 269 6.11 -8.49 10.22
CA PHE A 269 6.64 -8.74 8.87
C PHE A 269 7.03 -10.21 8.68
N LEU A 270 7.75 -10.81 9.63
CA LEU A 270 8.16 -12.21 9.58
C LEU A 270 6.96 -13.17 9.63
N GLU A 271 5.94 -12.82 10.42
CA GLU A 271 4.74 -13.62 10.56
C GLU A 271 3.89 -13.64 9.28
N VAL A 272 3.66 -12.49 8.65
CA VAL A 272 2.99 -12.38 7.33
C VAL A 272 3.82 -13.05 6.24
N ALA A 273 5.14 -12.94 6.34
CA ALA A 273 6.07 -13.48 5.37
C ALA A 273 6.06 -15.02 5.31
N ARG A 274 5.74 -15.70 6.40
CA ARG A 274 5.80 -17.16 6.42
C ARG A 274 4.76 -17.83 5.51
N PRO A 275 3.45 -17.55 5.63
CA PRO A 275 2.45 -18.15 4.75
C PRO A 275 2.46 -17.53 3.34
N LEU A 276 2.76 -16.24 3.20
CA LEU A 276 2.56 -15.52 1.94
C LEU A 276 3.84 -15.42 1.10
N ARG A 277 4.21 -16.47 0.35
CA ARG A 277 5.46 -16.53 -0.44
C ARG A 277 5.62 -15.42 -1.50
N ARG A 278 4.55 -15.07 -2.22
CA ARG A 278 4.56 -13.97 -3.22
C ARG A 278 4.34 -12.62 -2.55
N ARG A 279 5.42 -11.96 -2.12
CA ARG A 279 5.38 -10.69 -1.38
C ARG A 279 6.61 -9.81 -1.59
N SER A 280 6.52 -8.54 -1.24
CA SER A 280 7.67 -7.72 -0.85
C SER A 280 8.04 -7.98 0.61
N PHE A 281 9.24 -7.54 1.03
CA PHE A 281 9.69 -7.68 2.41
C PHE A 281 10.64 -6.53 2.73
N GLY A 282 10.18 -5.60 3.55
CA GLY A 282 10.90 -4.37 3.90
C GLY A 282 11.10 -3.40 2.72
N LEU A 283 11.73 -2.28 3.03
CA LEU A 283 12.25 -1.29 2.09
C LEU A 283 13.52 -1.82 1.42
N PRO A 284 13.58 -1.94 0.08
CA PRO A 284 14.84 -2.22 -0.62
C PRO A 284 15.85 -1.11 -0.40
N VAL A 285 17.06 -1.48 0.05
CA VAL A 285 18.16 -0.55 0.36
C VAL A 285 19.21 -0.54 -0.75
N GLY A 286 19.52 -1.71 -1.32
CA GLY A 286 20.54 -1.83 -2.38
C GLY A 286 21.08 -3.24 -2.55
N THR A 287 22.19 -3.36 -3.26
CA THR A 287 22.96 -4.60 -3.44
C THR A 287 24.45 -4.30 -3.26
N PHE A 288 25.22 -5.22 -2.69
CA PHE A 288 26.67 -5.10 -2.67
C PHE A 288 27.25 -5.60 -4.00
N LYS A 289 28.07 -4.76 -4.66
CA LYS A 289 28.84 -5.13 -5.85
C LYS A 289 30.29 -4.67 -5.67
N GLY A 290 31.24 -5.61 -5.75
CA GLY A 290 32.67 -5.30 -5.55
C GLY A 290 32.96 -4.64 -4.20
N GLY A 291 32.25 -5.04 -3.14
CA GLY A 291 32.42 -4.45 -1.79
C GLY A 291 31.82 -3.05 -1.61
N GLN A 292 31.15 -2.49 -2.62
CA GLN A 292 30.45 -1.21 -2.53
C GLN A 292 28.94 -1.39 -2.63
N LEU A 293 28.19 -0.54 -1.94
CA LEU A 293 26.73 -0.51 -2.08
C LEU A 293 26.34 0.18 -3.40
N VAL A 294 25.48 -0.50 -4.16
CA VAL A 294 24.68 0.10 -5.22
C VAL A 294 23.27 0.30 -4.65
N PRO A 295 22.85 1.54 -4.35
CA PRO A 295 21.60 1.80 -3.67
C PRO A 295 20.40 1.44 -4.55
N ALA A 296 19.34 0.93 -3.92
CA ALA A 296 18.09 0.61 -4.60
C ALA A 296 17.32 1.90 -4.91
N HIS A 297 16.57 1.91 -6.01
CA HIS A 297 15.77 3.06 -6.39
C HIS A 297 14.71 3.40 -5.34
N GLU A 298 14.13 2.37 -4.71
CA GLU A 298 13.14 2.50 -3.64
C GLU A 298 13.66 3.30 -2.44
N LEU A 299 14.96 3.15 -2.10
CA LEU A 299 15.56 3.95 -1.04
C LEU A 299 15.55 5.44 -1.39
N ALA A 300 15.84 5.80 -2.65
CA ALA A 300 15.85 7.20 -3.11
C ALA A 300 14.50 7.88 -2.88
N LEU A 301 13.41 7.13 -3.11
CA LEU A 301 12.04 7.60 -2.99
C LEU A 301 11.46 7.44 -1.58
N SER A 302 12.21 6.82 -0.67
CA SER A 302 11.75 6.58 0.69
C SER A 302 11.85 7.83 1.57
N LEU A 303 11.00 7.89 2.59
CA LEU A 303 11.10 8.87 3.67
C LEU A 303 12.28 8.59 4.62
N HIS A 304 13.04 7.53 4.36
CA HIS A 304 14.12 7.03 5.20
C HIS A 304 15.49 7.16 4.53
N VAL A 305 15.59 7.79 3.35
CA VAL A 305 16.88 8.12 2.77
C VAL A 305 17.63 9.09 3.69
N ASN A 306 18.93 8.86 3.88
CA ASN A 306 19.75 9.76 4.69
C ASN A 306 19.89 11.12 3.98
N SER A 307 19.52 12.20 4.66
CA SER A 307 19.62 13.57 4.13
C SER A 307 21.07 14.03 3.93
N GLY A 308 22.04 13.36 4.54
CA GLY A 308 23.47 13.62 4.36
C GLY A 308 24.06 13.03 3.07
N VAL A 309 23.29 12.27 2.27
CA VAL A 309 23.76 11.85 0.94
C VAL A 309 23.87 13.08 0.03
N PRO A 310 25.00 13.28 -0.68
CA PRO A 310 25.14 14.36 -1.65
C PRO A 310 23.96 14.40 -2.61
N ALA A 311 23.39 15.58 -2.85
CA ALA A 311 22.23 15.76 -3.70
C ALA A 311 22.54 16.70 -4.87
N ILE A 312 21.84 16.49 -5.98
CA ILE A 312 21.84 17.40 -7.13
C ILE A 312 20.41 17.88 -7.30
N GLU A 313 20.19 19.17 -7.12
CA GLU A 313 18.90 19.81 -7.39
C GLU A 313 18.84 20.18 -8.87
N LEU A 314 17.84 19.65 -9.57
CA LEU A 314 17.63 19.90 -10.98
C LEU A 314 16.60 21.02 -11.17
N ASP A 315 16.71 21.73 -12.30
CA ASP A 315 15.58 22.48 -12.84
C ASP A 315 14.57 21.54 -13.52
N LEU A 316 13.48 22.11 -14.05
CA LEU A 316 12.42 21.32 -14.69
C LEU A 316 12.90 20.61 -15.96
N GLU A 317 13.74 21.27 -16.78
CA GLU A 317 14.23 20.70 -18.03
C GLU A 317 15.12 19.48 -17.74
N GLN A 318 16.09 19.65 -16.86
CA GLN A 318 16.99 18.60 -16.41
C GLN A 318 16.22 17.46 -15.71
N ALA A 319 15.21 17.77 -14.90
CA ALA A 319 14.36 16.75 -14.27
C ALA A 319 13.61 15.91 -15.31
N LEU A 320 13.08 16.53 -16.37
CA LEU A 320 12.44 15.82 -17.47
C LEU A 320 13.44 14.96 -18.24
N LEU A 321 14.65 15.47 -18.52
CA LEU A 321 15.74 14.69 -19.13
C LEU A 321 16.15 13.50 -18.26
N PHE A 322 16.27 13.70 -16.94
CA PHE A 322 16.53 12.63 -15.98
C PHE A 322 15.44 11.56 -16.02
N LEU A 323 14.17 11.94 -15.96
CA LEU A 323 13.04 11.01 -16.02
C LEU A 323 12.91 10.31 -17.38
N LYS A 324 13.42 10.92 -18.45
CA LYS A 324 13.57 10.31 -19.79
C LYS A 324 14.84 9.47 -19.93
N LYS A 325 15.69 9.42 -18.91
CA LYS A 325 17.05 8.82 -19.00
C LYS A 325 17.87 9.38 -20.18
N GLN A 326 17.69 10.66 -20.50
CA GLN A 326 18.45 11.38 -21.50
C GLN A 326 19.68 12.04 -20.87
N PRO A 327 20.78 12.23 -21.63
CA PRO A 327 21.99 12.86 -21.12
C PRO A 327 21.77 14.35 -20.87
N PHE A 328 22.38 14.87 -19.79
CA PHE A 328 22.52 16.29 -19.50
C PHE A 328 23.74 16.49 -18.59
N ALA A 329 24.25 17.72 -18.50
CA ALA A 329 25.39 18.05 -17.64
C ALA A 329 24.89 18.71 -16.34
N PRO A 330 24.94 18.03 -15.18
CA PRO A 330 24.41 18.58 -13.93
C PRO A 330 25.22 19.73 -13.32
N GLY A 331 26.40 20.07 -13.88
CA GLY A 331 27.27 21.16 -13.41
C GLY A 331 27.89 20.94 -12.02
N GLY A 332 29.20 21.19 -11.86
CA GLY A 332 29.87 21.40 -10.57
C GLY A 332 29.86 20.28 -9.50
N ALA A 333 29.22 19.13 -9.74
CA ALA A 333 29.07 18.07 -8.75
C ALA A 333 30.31 17.18 -8.63
N GLN A 334 30.62 16.77 -7.39
CA GLN A 334 31.73 15.88 -7.07
C GLN A 334 31.56 14.46 -7.65
N LYS A 335 32.65 13.70 -7.73
CA LYS A 335 32.57 12.27 -8.11
C LYS A 335 31.82 11.48 -7.03
N GLY A 336 30.99 10.51 -7.43
CA GLY A 336 30.29 9.62 -6.52
C GLY A 336 28.78 9.55 -6.73
N TRP A 337 28.10 8.93 -5.78
CA TRP A 337 26.65 8.77 -5.78
C TRP A 337 25.95 10.04 -5.31
N HIS A 338 24.90 10.42 -6.03
CA HIS A 338 24.09 11.58 -5.73
C HIS A 338 22.61 11.24 -5.76
N LEU A 339 21.88 11.77 -4.79
CA LEU A 339 20.42 11.80 -4.80
C LEU A 339 19.96 12.92 -5.72
N VAL A 340 19.25 12.57 -6.78
CA VAL A 340 18.74 13.55 -7.75
C VAL A 340 17.40 14.06 -7.26
N ARG A 341 17.21 15.39 -7.25
CA ARG A 341 16.01 16.06 -6.72
C ARG A 341 15.44 17.07 -7.69
N TYR A 342 14.15 17.34 -7.56
CA TYR A 342 13.47 18.46 -8.19
C TYR A 342 12.43 19.04 -7.21
N ARG A 343 12.53 20.34 -6.93
CA ARG A 343 11.75 21.04 -5.91
C ARG A 343 11.83 20.35 -4.54
N GLY A 344 13.02 19.87 -4.18
CA GLY A 344 13.29 19.17 -2.93
C GLY A 344 12.78 17.72 -2.87
N PHE A 345 12.06 17.22 -3.88
CA PHE A 345 11.61 15.83 -3.95
C PHE A 345 12.62 14.96 -4.68
N SER A 346 12.96 13.81 -4.08
CA SER A 346 13.83 12.82 -4.70
C SER A 346 13.21 12.19 -5.95
N LEU A 347 13.97 12.16 -7.04
CA LEU A 347 13.60 11.51 -8.30
C LEU A 347 14.28 10.16 -8.48
N GLY A 348 15.46 9.95 -7.88
CA GLY A 348 16.24 8.73 -8.05
C GLY A 348 17.74 8.93 -7.79
N TRP A 349 18.54 7.98 -8.25
CA TRP A 349 19.99 7.99 -8.07
C TRP A 349 20.72 8.35 -9.36
N ALA A 350 21.83 9.07 -9.22
CA ALA A 350 22.84 9.19 -10.25
C ALA A 350 24.24 8.90 -9.69
N LYS A 351 25.15 8.43 -10.55
CA LYS A 351 26.56 8.28 -10.20
C LYS A 351 27.42 9.10 -11.15
N LEU A 352 28.21 10.03 -10.60
CA LEU A 352 29.16 10.84 -11.34
C LEU A 352 30.54 10.20 -11.33
N LEU A 353 31.13 10.04 -12.52
CA LEU A 353 32.46 9.47 -12.73
C LEU A 353 33.42 10.49 -13.37
N GLY A 354 33.36 11.75 -12.94
CA GLY A 354 34.05 12.88 -13.58
C GLY A 354 33.15 13.50 -14.64
N HIS A 355 33.43 13.25 -15.92
CA HIS A 355 32.63 13.79 -17.04
C HIS A 355 31.36 12.99 -17.34
N ARG A 356 31.17 11.81 -16.73
CA ARG A 356 30.06 10.92 -17.01
C ARG A 356 29.00 10.95 -15.91
N PHE A 357 27.76 11.23 -16.30
CA PHE A 357 26.57 11.17 -15.46
C PHE A 357 25.80 9.88 -15.73
N ASN A 358 25.87 8.91 -14.83
CA ASN A 358 25.12 7.65 -14.95
C ASN A 358 23.79 7.76 -14.24
N ASN A 359 22.70 7.72 -14.99
CA ASN A 359 21.33 7.75 -14.48
C ASN A 359 20.84 6.33 -14.11
N TYR A 360 20.56 6.12 -12.82
CA TYR A 360 20.11 4.85 -12.23
C TYR A 360 18.58 4.75 -12.05
N LEU A 361 17.80 5.65 -12.67
CA LEU A 361 16.35 5.49 -12.76
C LEU A 361 16.00 4.15 -13.41
N PRO A 362 15.06 3.35 -12.87
CA PRO A 362 14.63 2.10 -13.51
C PRO A 362 14.10 2.35 -14.93
N ASN A 363 14.44 1.46 -15.87
CA ASN A 363 14.08 1.64 -17.29
C ASN A 363 12.55 1.62 -17.49
N GLU A 364 11.86 0.79 -16.73
CA GLU A 364 10.42 0.65 -16.69
C GLU A 364 9.68 1.91 -16.18
N TRP A 365 10.38 2.82 -15.49
CA TRP A 365 9.82 4.05 -14.93
C TRP A 365 10.15 5.29 -15.77
N ARG A 366 10.88 5.10 -16.88
CA ARG A 366 11.16 6.17 -17.82
C ARG A 366 9.85 6.75 -18.36
N ILE A 367 9.70 8.07 -18.29
CA ILE A 367 8.57 8.74 -18.94
C ILE A 367 8.76 8.77 -20.45
N ARG A 368 7.68 8.55 -21.19
CA ARG A 368 7.60 8.84 -22.62
C ARG A 368 6.75 10.09 -22.73
N MET A 369 7.27 11.17 -23.30
CA MET A 369 6.39 12.25 -23.73
C MET A 369 5.82 11.86 -25.08
N ALA A 370 4.51 12.06 -25.22
CA ALA A 370 3.83 12.04 -26.50
C ALA A 370 4.32 13.19 -27.38
#